data_AF-A0A2N1TKQ4-F1
#
_entry.id   AF-A0A2N1TKQ4-F1
#
_cell.length_a   1.000
_cell.length_b   1.000
_cell.length_c   1.000
_cell.angle_alpha   90.00
_cell.angle_beta   90.00
_cell.angle_gamma   90.00
#
_symmetry.space_group_name_H-M   'P 1'
#
loop_
_entity.id
_entity.type
_entity.pdbx_description
1 polymer ?
#
loop_
_entity_poly.entity_id
_entity_poly.type
_entity_poly.pdbx_seq_one_letter_code
_entity_poly.pdbx_strand_id
1 'polypeptide(L)'
;MKLKSTITAISFALILTTCGTTPADRTGAPIDRVINTLNGEPVIPRRANTIYIEPFLNRTAQPDIHDRLHAMLNKHITDDGRLAITTEKTMADLLLRGIIVQYRASPVTFTDFGRPEKVRLLIAMNIMLVDLKKDRVILQNSGVQAFRTFSEIKPPVETEFQARERLIESLAKRLLSMIASGWYTDQMTPVEKGKK
;
A
#
# COMPACT_ATOMS: atom_id res chain seq x y z
N MET A 1 -36.69 8.92 -70.85
CA MET A 1 -35.39 8.42 -71.34
C MET A 1 -34.37 9.54 -71.18
N LYS A 2 -33.42 9.41 -70.21
CA LYS A 2 -32.26 10.30 -69.91
C LYS A 2 -32.65 11.75 -69.50
N LEU A 3 -31.97 12.50 -68.62
CA LEU A 3 -30.57 12.49 -68.19
C LEU A 3 -30.38 13.29 -66.87
N LYS A 4 -29.46 12.79 -66.02
CA LYS A 4 -28.58 13.37 -64.97
C LYS A 4 -28.57 14.92 -64.79
N SER A 5 -28.74 15.47 -63.58
CA SER A 5 -27.78 15.72 -62.46
C SER A 5 -26.73 16.82 -62.67
N THR A 6 -26.83 17.92 -61.91
CA THR A 6 -25.76 18.81 -61.34
C THR A 6 -26.41 19.91 -60.48
N ILE A 7 -26.30 19.92 -59.14
CA ILE A 7 -25.35 20.65 -58.25
C ILE A 7 -25.24 22.16 -58.53
N THR A 8 -25.69 23.03 -57.61
CA THR A 8 -24.86 24.11 -57.01
C THR A 8 -25.51 24.75 -55.76
N ALA A 9 -24.63 25.23 -54.87
CA ALA A 9 -24.78 25.70 -53.49
C ALA A 9 -25.83 26.78 -53.20
N ILE A 10 -26.42 26.71 -52.00
CA ILE A 10 -27.18 27.80 -51.37
C ILE A 10 -26.56 28.11 -50.00
N SER A 11 -26.06 29.33 -49.88
CA SER A 11 -25.58 29.98 -48.66
C SER A 11 -26.64 29.95 -47.56
N PHE A 12 -26.26 29.53 -46.35
CA PHE A 12 -27.10 29.65 -45.17
C PHE A 12 -26.50 30.69 -44.23
N ALA A 13 -27.11 31.87 -44.23
CA ALA A 13 -26.78 32.97 -43.35
C ALA A 13 -27.37 32.75 -41.95
N LEU A 14 -26.54 33.06 -40.96
CA LEU A 14 -26.74 32.97 -39.52
C LEU A 14 -27.87 33.93 -39.07
N ILE A 15 -28.93 33.40 -38.46
CA ILE A 15 -29.95 34.19 -37.76
C ILE A 15 -29.77 33.98 -36.25
N LEU A 16 -29.49 35.07 -35.56
CA LEU A 16 -29.53 35.21 -34.10
C LEU A 16 -30.98 35.09 -33.62
N THR A 17 -31.25 34.18 -32.68
CA THR A 17 -32.44 34.27 -31.81
C THR A 17 -32.13 33.86 -30.38
N THR A 18 -32.84 34.56 -29.51
CA THR A 18 -32.64 34.80 -28.09
C THR A 18 -33.29 33.75 -27.20
N CYS A 19 -32.76 33.66 -25.97
CA CYS A 19 -33.25 33.11 -24.71
C CYS A 19 -34.76 32.72 -24.60
N GLY A 20 -35.03 31.52 -24.06
CA GLY A 20 -36.35 31.08 -23.59
C GLY A 20 -36.33 29.67 -22.98
N THR A 21 -36.88 29.54 -21.77
CA THR A 21 -36.75 28.48 -20.75
C THR A 21 -37.57 27.19 -20.96
N THR A 22 -37.02 26.03 -20.57
CA THR A 22 -37.67 25.08 -19.63
C THR A 22 -36.67 24.02 -19.11
N PRO A 23 -36.62 23.72 -17.80
CA PRO A 23 -35.68 22.78 -17.21
C PRO A 23 -36.23 21.36 -17.28
N ALA A 24 -35.45 20.45 -17.88
CA ALA A 24 -35.75 19.03 -17.85
C ALA A 24 -35.41 18.45 -16.46
N ASP A 25 -36.48 18.03 -15.79
CA ASP A 25 -36.52 17.12 -14.66
C ASP A 25 -35.51 15.98 -14.76
N ARG A 26 -34.60 15.91 -13.77
CA ARG A 26 -33.91 14.70 -13.33
C ARG A 26 -33.76 14.76 -11.82
N THR A 27 -34.85 14.40 -11.13
CA THR A 27 -34.87 13.74 -9.82
C THR A 27 -33.48 13.52 -9.20
N GLY A 28 -33.15 14.39 -8.25
CA GLY A 28 -31.97 14.25 -7.40
C GLY A 28 -32.06 12.96 -6.58
N ALA A 29 -31.14 12.04 -6.84
CA ALA A 29 -30.79 11.03 -5.85
C ALA A 29 -30.33 11.75 -4.56
N PRO A 30 -30.71 11.27 -3.38
CA PRO A 30 -30.51 12.01 -2.14
C PRO A 30 -29.01 12.23 -1.87
N ILE A 31 -28.70 13.46 -1.48
CA ILE A 31 -27.37 14.01 -1.14
C ILE A 31 -26.76 13.33 0.12
N ASP A 32 -27.43 12.33 0.69
CA ASP A 32 -27.03 11.65 1.92
C ASP A 32 -25.77 10.78 1.78
N ARG A 33 -25.32 10.47 0.56
CA ARG A 33 -24.12 9.64 0.35
C ARG A 33 -22.79 10.40 0.34
N VAL A 34 -22.80 11.73 0.36
CA VAL A 34 -21.58 12.54 0.19
C VAL A 34 -20.94 12.96 1.52
N ILE A 35 -21.64 12.79 2.66
CA ILE A 35 -21.14 13.29 3.96
C ILE A 35 -20.24 12.27 4.71
N ASN A 36 -20.13 11.01 4.27
CA ASN A 36 -19.40 9.98 5.05
C ASN A 36 -17.93 9.77 4.68
N THR A 37 -17.27 10.65 3.93
CA THR A 37 -15.90 10.38 3.42
C THR A 37 -14.83 11.42 3.81
N LEU A 38 -15.08 12.25 4.81
CA LEU A 38 -14.09 13.21 5.33
C LEU A 38 -13.40 12.77 6.63
N ASN A 39 -13.60 11.54 7.09
CA ASN A 39 -12.93 11.03 8.27
C ASN A 39 -11.75 10.19 7.82
N GLY A 40 -10.53 10.64 8.13
CA GLY A 40 -9.33 9.81 8.11
C GLY A 40 -9.47 8.69 9.15
N GLU A 41 -10.30 7.70 8.82
CA GLU A 41 -10.65 6.61 9.71
C GLU A 41 -9.40 5.78 9.99
N PRO A 42 -9.20 5.34 11.25
CA PRO A 42 -8.15 4.39 11.57
C PRO A 42 -8.28 3.18 10.65
N VAL A 43 -7.19 2.77 9.99
CA VAL A 43 -7.26 1.66 9.04
C VAL A 43 -7.75 0.41 9.71
N ILE A 44 -7.43 0.23 10.99
CA ILE A 44 -8.02 -0.82 11.77
C ILE A 44 -9.37 -0.36 12.31
N PRO A 45 -10.48 -1.06 11.99
CA PRO A 45 -11.78 -0.76 12.58
C PRO A 45 -11.72 -0.69 14.11
N ARG A 46 -12.36 0.30 14.73
CA ARG A 46 -12.38 0.46 16.20
C ARG A 46 -12.89 -0.78 16.94
N ARG A 47 -13.75 -1.58 16.29
CA ARG A 47 -14.31 -2.83 16.80
C ARG A 47 -13.39 -4.04 16.71
N ALA A 48 -12.29 -3.94 15.95
CA ALA A 48 -11.37 -5.05 15.76
C ALA A 48 -10.39 -5.10 16.93
N ASN A 49 -10.43 -6.20 17.67
CA ASN A 49 -9.63 -6.41 18.87
C ASN A 49 -8.61 -7.53 18.67
N THR A 50 -8.82 -8.44 17.74
CA THR A 50 -7.93 -9.58 17.49
C THR A 50 -7.33 -9.56 16.09
N ILE A 51 -6.07 -9.98 15.98
CA ILE A 51 -5.36 -10.13 14.70
C ILE A 51 -4.70 -11.51 14.63
N TYR A 52 -4.90 -12.18 13.50
CA TYR A 52 -4.13 -13.36 13.11
C TYR A 52 -3.07 -12.92 12.09
N ILE A 53 -1.81 -13.23 12.41
CA ILE A 53 -0.69 -13.00 11.49
C ILE A 53 -0.37 -14.33 10.84
N GLU A 54 -0.64 -14.45 9.54
CA GLU A 54 -0.29 -15.64 8.79
C GLU A 54 1.24 -15.73 8.66
N PRO A 55 1.84 -16.94 8.75
CA PRO A 55 3.27 -17.10 8.51
C PRO A 55 3.68 -16.47 7.17
N PHE A 56 4.67 -15.58 7.23
CA PHE A 56 5.08 -14.84 6.04
C PHE A 56 5.81 -15.75 5.06
N LEU A 57 5.49 -15.63 3.78
CA LEU A 57 6.21 -16.35 2.75
C LEU A 57 7.54 -15.64 2.44
N ASN A 58 8.59 -16.41 2.20
CA ASN A 58 9.89 -15.90 1.80
C ASN A 58 10.24 -16.34 0.39
N ARG A 59 10.32 -15.39 -0.55
CA ARG A 59 10.73 -15.66 -1.95
C ARG A 59 12.19 -15.26 -2.22
N THR A 60 12.97 -15.12 -1.16
CA THR A 60 14.39 -14.73 -1.24
C THR A 60 15.28 -15.91 -0.87
N ALA A 61 16.57 -15.82 -1.20
CA ALA A 61 17.56 -16.83 -0.83
C ALA A 61 18.01 -16.74 0.64
N GLN A 62 17.60 -15.70 1.38
CA GLN A 62 18.06 -15.48 2.74
C GLN A 62 17.14 -16.20 3.73
N PRO A 63 17.63 -17.24 4.44
CA PRO A 63 16.82 -17.99 5.41
C PRO A 63 16.43 -17.13 6.61
N ASP A 64 15.40 -17.59 7.32
CA ASP A 64 14.94 -17.12 8.64
C ASP A 64 14.46 -15.65 8.72
N ILE A 65 14.52 -14.86 7.65
CA ILE A 65 14.04 -13.46 7.68
C ILE A 65 12.56 -13.42 8.04
N HIS A 66 11.75 -14.27 7.42
CA HIS A 66 10.31 -14.31 7.65
C HIS A 66 9.96 -14.63 9.11
N ASP A 67 10.62 -15.61 9.73
CA ASP A 67 10.43 -15.98 11.13
C ASP A 67 10.86 -14.85 12.07
N ARG A 68 12.03 -14.24 11.81
CA ARG A 68 12.50 -13.08 12.59
C ARG A 68 11.57 -11.88 12.47
N LEU A 69 11.10 -11.59 11.26
CA LEU A 69 10.14 -10.51 11.02
C LEU A 69 8.82 -10.78 11.74
N HIS A 70 8.33 -12.02 11.69
CA HIS A 70 7.12 -12.43 12.38
C HIS A 70 7.27 -12.28 13.90
N ALA A 71 8.38 -12.74 14.48
CA ALA A 71 8.67 -12.59 15.91
C ALA A 71 8.76 -11.11 16.35
N MET A 72 9.45 -10.27 15.59
CA MET A 72 9.55 -8.83 15.87
C MET A 72 8.20 -8.13 15.76
N LEU A 73 7.41 -8.47 14.75
CA LEU A 73 6.09 -7.90 14.57
C LEU A 73 5.14 -8.32 15.70
N ASN A 74 5.16 -9.60 16.09
CA ASN A 74 4.39 -10.09 17.24
C ASN A 74 4.75 -9.32 18.50
N LYS A 75 6.05 -9.21 18.80
CA LYS A 75 6.53 -8.44 19.95
C LYS A 75 5.97 -7.02 19.95
N HIS A 76 6.09 -6.30 18.84
CA HIS A 76 5.64 -4.92 18.78
C HIS A 76 4.12 -4.76 18.84
N ILE A 77 3.33 -5.66 18.26
CA ILE A 77 1.87 -5.62 18.36
C ILE A 77 1.44 -5.88 19.81
N THR A 78 2.08 -6.85 20.47
CA THR A 78 1.86 -7.10 21.90
C THR A 78 2.24 -5.89 22.75
N ASP A 79 3.38 -5.26 22.47
CA ASP A 79 3.86 -4.07 23.18
C ASP A 79 2.92 -2.85 22.96
N ASP A 80 2.31 -2.70 21.78
CA ASP A 80 1.32 -1.65 21.46
C ASP A 80 -0.02 -1.86 22.19
N GLY A 81 -0.41 -3.11 22.44
CA GLY A 81 -1.57 -3.46 23.28
C GLY A 81 -2.95 -3.20 22.65
N ARG A 82 -3.04 -2.58 21.47
CA ARG A 82 -4.31 -2.29 20.79
C ARG A 82 -4.99 -3.52 20.17
N LEU A 83 -4.21 -4.54 19.82
CA LEU A 83 -4.69 -5.78 19.21
C LEU A 83 -4.12 -6.99 19.94
N ALA A 84 -4.98 -7.95 20.28
CA ALA A 84 -4.58 -9.26 20.76
C ALA A 84 -4.22 -10.16 19.57
N ILE A 85 -3.06 -10.81 19.64
CA ILE A 85 -2.64 -11.79 18.63
C ILE A 85 -3.31 -13.13 18.93
N THR A 86 -3.97 -13.72 17.93
CA THR A 86 -4.56 -15.07 18.03
C THR A 86 -3.78 -16.06 17.19
N THR A 87 -3.71 -17.31 17.65
CA THR A 87 -3.12 -18.45 16.92
C THR A 87 -4.09 -19.10 15.96
N GLU A 88 -5.40 -18.86 16.12
CA GLU A 88 -6.44 -19.40 15.25
C GLU A 88 -7.05 -18.29 14.38
N LYS A 89 -6.99 -18.50 13.06
CA LYS A 89 -7.54 -17.57 12.05
C LYS A 89 -9.05 -17.34 12.20
N THR A 90 -9.78 -18.35 12.63
CA THR A 90 -11.25 -18.31 12.83
C THR A 90 -11.68 -17.38 13.97
N MET A 91 -10.80 -17.18 14.96
CA MET A 91 -11.05 -16.30 16.11
C MET A 91 -10.63 -14.84 15.86
N ALA A 92 -10.05 -14.54 14.69
CA ALA A 92 -9.49 -13.23 14.40
C ALA A 92 -10.53 -12.27 13.80
N ASP A 93 -10.45 -10.98 14.18
CA ASP A 93 -11.14 -9.91 13.48
C ASP A 93 -10.37 -9.47 12.24
N LEU A 94 -9.04 -9.52 12.32
CA LEU A 94 -8.13 -9.13 11.26
C LEU A 94 -7.21 -10.27 10.83
N LEU A 95 -6.91 -10.33 9.54
CA LEU A 95 -5.90 -11.21 8.97
C LEU A 95 -4.80 -10.36 8.34
N LEU A 96 -3.56 -10.52 8.79
CA LEU A 96 -2.37 -10.00 8.13
C LEU A 96 -1.68 -11.09 7.33
N ARG A 97 -1.46 -10.84 6.05
CA ARG A 97 -0.71 -11.68 5.13
C ARG A 97 0.45 -10.90 4.55
N GLY A 98 1.52 -11.62 4.20
CA GLY A 98 2.59 -10.99 3.45
C GLY A 98 3.64 -11.95 2.91
N ILE A 99 4.38 -11.43 1.94
CA ILE A 99 5.40 -12.14 1.18
C ILE A 99 6.62 -11.25 1.06
N ILE A 100 7.77 -11.71 1.55
CA ILE A 100 9.05 -11.06 1.32
C ILE A 100 9.47 -11.38 -0.12
N VAL A 101 9.59 -10.34 -0.93
CA VAL A 101 9.85 -10.45 -2.38
C VAL A 101 11.30 -10.11 -2.73
N GLN A 102 12.01 -9.40 -1.85
CA GLN A 102 13.40 -9.03 -2.12
C GLN A 102 14.21 -8.95 -0.83
N TYR A 103 15.43 -9.48 -0.90
CA TYR A 103 16.51 -9.21 0.03
C TYR A 103 17.77 -9.02 -0.80
N ARG A 104 18.48 -7.91 -0.61
CA ARG A 104 19.69 -7.58 -1.39
C ARG A 104 20.73 -6.91 -0.50
N ALA A 105 21.98 -7.37 -0.62
CA ALA A 105 23.16 -6.67 -0.16
C ALA A 105 23.87 -6.06 -1.37
N SER A 106 24.24 -4.78 -1.31
CA SER A 106 24.95 -4.11 -2.40
C SER A 106 26.07 -3.23 -1.86
N PRO A 107 27.30 -3.32 -2.41
CA PRO A 107 28.36 -2.41 -2.02
C PRO A 107 27.99 -0.98 -2.38
N VAL A 108 28.35 -0.03 -1.51
CA VAL A 108 28.10 1.40 -1.65
C VAL A 108 29.40 2.15 -1.85
N THR A 109 30.42 1.82 -1.06
CA THR A 109 31.78 2.33 -1.20
C THR A 109 32.77 1.18 -1.16
N PHE A 110 33.96 1.42 -1.70
CA PHE A 110 35.06 0.47 -1.70
C PHE A 110 36.28 1.11 -1.06
N THR A 111 37.11 0.29 -0.41
CA THR A 111 38.45 0.67 0.04
C THR A 111 39.40 0.83 -1.15
N ASP A 112 40.58 1.41 -0.93
CA ASP A 112 41.66 1.49 -1.93
C ASP A 112 42.08 0.12 -2.50
N PHE A 113 41.87 -0.95 -1.74
CA PHE A 113 42.15 -2.34 -2.15
C PHE A 113 40.97 -3.03 -2.87
N GLY A 114 39.93 -2.28 -3.26
CA GLY A 114 38.77 -2.80 -4.00
C GLY A 114 37.78 -3.66 -3.17
N ARG A 115 37.92 -3.71 -1.83
CA ARG A 115 36.97 -4.40 -0.94
C ARG A 115 35.78 -3.50 -0.60
N PRO A 116 34.54 -4.02 -0.49
CA PRO A 116 33.41 -3.24 -0.01
C PRO A 116 33.71 -2.64 1.36
N GLU A 117 33.63 -1.32 1.47
CA GLU A 117 33.79 -0.60 2.73
C GLU A 117 32.43 -0.38 3.39
N LYS A 118 31.44 0.10 2.63
CA LYS A 118 30.05 0.20 3.07
C LYS A 118 29.17 -0.70 2.23
N VAL A 119 28.25 -1.39 2.88
CA VAL A 119 27.26 -2.26 2.24
C VAL A 119 25.87 -1.79 2.62
N ARG A 120 24.97 -1.71 1.64
CA ARG A 120 23.55 -1.42 1.85
C ARG A 120 22.75 -2.71 1.73
N LEU A 121 22.05 -3.03 2.80
CA LEU A 121 21.00 -4.03 2.82
C LEU A 121 19.66 -3.38 2.44
N LEU A 122 18.86 -4.13 1.69
CA LEU A 122 17.50 -3.81 1.30
C LEU A 122 16.62 -5.03 1.55
N ILE A 123 15.47 -4.83 2.18
CA ILE A 123 14.39 -5.81 2.25
C ILE A 123 13.11 -5.20 1.66
N ALA A 124 12.37 -5.97 0.86
CA ALA A 124 11.08 -5.57 0.32
C ALA A 124 10.02 -6.65 0.52
N MET A 125 8.80 -6.24 0.85
CA MET A 125 7.68 -7.10 1.18
C MET A 125 6.38 -6.58 0.56
N ASN A 126 5.52 -7.50 0.13
CA ASN A 126 4.13 -7.22 -0.19
C ASN A 126 3.25 -7.64 0.98
N ILE A 127 2.28 -6.82 1.35
CA ILE A 127 1.39 -7.09 2.47
C ILE A 127 -0.08 -6.89 2.11
N MET A 128 -0.94 -7.56 2.87
CA MET A 128 -2.37 -7.38 2.83
C MET A 128 -2.98 -7.56 4.22
N LEU A 129 -3.79 -6.60 4.64
CA LEU A 129 -4.61 -6.64 5.85
C LEU A 129 -6.07 -6.79 5.46
N VAL A 130 -6.77 -7.75 6.06
CA VAL A 130 -8.17 -8.09 5.74
C VAL A 130 -9.02 -8.02 7.00
N ASP A 131 -10.20 -7.40 6.90
CA ASP A 131 -11.27 -7.45 7.90
C ASP A 131 -12.08 -8.73 7.70
N LEU A 132 -11.88 -9.74 8.55
CA LEU A 132 -12.52 -11.05 8.40
C LEU A 132 -14.02 -10.99 8.68
N LYS A 133 -14.49 -10.02 9.48
CA LYS A 133 -15.91 -9.88 9.81
C LYS A 133 -16.73 -9.26 8.66
N LYS A 134 -16.09 -8.42 7.84
CA LYS A 134 -16.72 -7.75 6.69
C LYS A 134 -16.25 -8.31 5.35
N ASP A 135 -15.38 -9.32 5.37
CA ASP A 135 -14.73 -9.91 4.20
C ASP A 135 -14.21 -8.86 3.21
N ARG A 136 -13.42 -7.90 3.72
CA ARG A 136 -12.89 -6.80 2.91
C ARG A 136 -11.41 -6.57 3.15
N VAL A 137 -10.69 -6.26 2.09
CA VAL A 137 -9.29 -5.82 2.18
C VAL A 137 -9.28 -4.40 2.72
N ILE A 138 -8.58 -4.20 3.83
CA ILE A 138 -8.39 -2.90 4.47
C ILE A 138 -7.17 -2.20 3.86
N LEU A 139 -6.05 -2.92 3.77
CA LEU A 139 -4.78 -2.42 3.29
C LEU A 139 -4.17 -3.44 2.35
N GLN A 140 -3.71 -2.99 1.20
CA GLN A 140 -2.88 -3.77 0.31
C GLN A 140 -1.75 -2.89 -0.18
N ASN A 141 -0.52 -3.32 0.04
CA ASN A 141 0.65 -2.56 -0.36
C ASN A 141 1.72 -3.49 -0.93
N SER A 142 2.16 -3.19 -2.15
CA SER A 142 3.26 -3.86 -2.81
C SER A 142 4.54 -3.03 -2.66
N GLY A 143 5.63 -3.69 -2.28
CA GLY A 143 6.95 -3.06 -2.22
C GLY A 143 7.20 -2.21 -0.97
N VAL A 144 6.65 -2.59 0.19
CA VAL A 144 7.08 -2.02 1.47
C VAL A 144 8.54 -2.37 1.68
N GLN A 145 9.38 -1.35 1.83
CA GLN A 145 10.83 -1.47 1.85
C GLN A 145 11.44 -0.94 3.14
N ALA A 146 12.56 -1.53 3.55
CA ALA A 146 13.48 -0.96 4.50
C ALA A 146 14.91 -1.09 3.97
N PHE A 147 15.77 -0.18 4.42
CA PHE A 147 17.18 -0.13 4.03
C PHE A 147 18.05 0.06 5.26
N ARG A 148 19.27 -0.48 5.21
CA ARG A 148 20.30 -0.20 6.21
C ARG A 148 21.66 -0.21 5.55
N THR A 149 22.45 0.82 5.79
CA THR A 149 23.85 0.85 5.35
C THR A 149 24.73 0.60 6.56
N PHE A 150 25.67 -0.33 6.44
CA PHE A 150 26.59 -0.72 7.52
C PHE A 150 28.03 -0.81 6.99
N SER A 151 28.99 -0.89 7.90
CA SER A 151 30.40 -1.16 7.60
C SER A 151 31.00 -2.00 8.71
N GLU A 152 31.75 -3.05 8.34
CA GLU A 152 32.48 -3.88 9.30
C GLU A 152 33.86 -3.29 9.65
N ILE A 153 34.28 -2.23 8.94
CA ILE A 153 35.63 -1.66 9.04
C ILE A 153 35.64 -0.15 9.34
N LYS A 154 34.58 0.59 9.00
CA LYS A 154 34.44 2.03 9.29
C LYS A 154 33.46 2.27 10.44
N PRO A 155 33.81 3.10 11.43
CA PRO A 155 32.88 3.52 12.47
C PRO A 155 31.61 4.21 11.93
N PRO A 156 30.43 3.93 12.50
CA PRO A 156 30.18 2.93 13.53
C PRO A 156 30.30 1.50 12.96
N VAL A 157 31.18 0.70 13.56
CA VAL A 157 31.44 -0.67 13.12
C VAL A 157 30.25 -1.54 13.49
N GLU A 158 29.71 -2.23 12.50
CA GLU A 158 28.52 -3.07 12.62
C GLU A 158 28.71 -4.31 11.75
N THR A 159 28.42 -5.49 12.28
CA THR A 159 28.48 -6.74 11.49
C THR A 159 27.28 -6.86 10.58
N GLU A 160 27.38 -7.62 9.49
CA GLU A 160 26.22 -7.88 8.62
C GLU A 160 25.02 -8.47 9.40
N PHE A 161 25.28 -9.36 10.36
CA PHE A 161 24.23 -9.94 11.20
C PHE A 161 23.48 -8.86 11.99
N GLN A 162 24.20 -7.98 12.68
CA GLN A 162 23.59 -6.88 13.44
C GLN A 162 22.82 -5.92 12.53
N ALA A 163 23.37 -5.64 11.33
CA ALA A 163 22.71 -4.81 10.34
C ALA A 163 21.40 -5.44 9.85
N ARG A 164 21.40 -6.76 9.63
CA ARG A 164 20.23 -7.51 9.21
C ARG A 164 19.14 -7.48 10.28
N GLU A 165 19.47 -7.71 11.55
CA GLU A 165 18.49 -7.64 12.64
C GLU A 165 17.81 -6.26 12.69
N ARG A 166 18.60 -5.19 12.62
CA ARG A 166 18.07 -3.83 12.66
C ARG A 166 17.32 -3.45 11.39
N LEU A 167 17.66 -4.03 10.24
CA LEU A 167 16.90 -3.88 9.00
C LEU A 167 15.51 -4.51 9.14
N ILE A 168 15.43 -5.73 9.67
CA ILE A 168 14.18 -6.45 9.90
C ILE A 168 13.32 -5.67 10.91
N GLU A 169 13.92 -5.16 11.99
CA GLU A 169 13.22 -4.32 12.96
C GLU A 169 12.67 -3.03 12.32
N SER A 170 13.44 -2.41 11.43
CA SER A 170 12.99 -1.22 10.68
C SER A 170 11.80 -1.55 9.78
N LEU A 171 11.81 -2.71 9.12
CA LEU A 171 10.67 -3.18 8.33
C LEU A 171 9.46 -3.43 9.23
N ALA A 172 9.62 -4.12 10.36
CA ALA A 172 8.55 -4.38 11.31
C ALA A 172 7.88 -3.07 11.77
N LYS A 173 8.66 -2.10 12.26
CA LYS A 173 8.17 -0.78 12.68
C LYS A 173 7.41 -0.05 11.57
N ARG A 174 7.87 -0.16 10.32
CA ARG A 174 7.18 0.39 9.17
C ARG A 174 5.83 -0.30 8.93
N LEU A 175 5.78 -1.63 9.02
CA LEU A 175 4.53 -2.39 8.92
C LEU A 175 3.54 -2.01 10.01
N LEU A 176 3.97 -1.89 11.28
CA LEU A 176 3.13 -1.41 12.38
C LEU A 176 2.58 -0.02 12.09
N SER A 177 3.44 0.89 11.64
CA SER A 177 3.03 2.26 11.31
C SER A 177 1.96 2.26 10.22
N MET A 178 2.10 1.41 9.19
CA MET A 178 1.12 1.27 8.11
C MET A 178 -0.18 0.61 8.59
N ILE A 179 -0.10 -0.37 9.48
CA ILE A 179 -1.27 -1.02 10.07
C ILE A 179 -2.02 -0.04 10.98
N ALA A 180 -1.31 0.77 11.76
CA ALA A 180 -1.90 1.75 12.68
C ALA A 180 -2.47 2.99 11.97
N SER A 181 -1.73 3.58 11.03
CA SER A 181 -2.12 4.84 10.36
C SER A 181 -3.04 4.61 9.15
N GLY A 182 -2.86 3.45 8.49
CA GLY A 182 -3.25 3.10 7.13
C GLY A 182 -3.77 4.15 6.15
N TRP A 183 -2.98 5.18 5.99
CA TRP A 183 -3.02 6.00 4.79
C TRP A 183 -2.44 5.23 3.60
N TYR A 184 -3.29 4.92 2.60
CA TYR A 184 -2.88 4.85 1.19
C TYR A 184 -4.07 4.94 0.21
N THR A 185 -5.30 4.66 0.64
CA THR A 185 -6.47 4.63 -0.27
C THR A 185 -7.17 5.99 -0.47
N ASP A 186 -6.93 6.97 0.40
CA ASP A 186 -7.51 8.32 0.32
C ASP A 186 -6.71 9.30 -0.56
N GLN A 187 -5.48 8.96 -0.94
CA GLN A 187 -4.63 9.80 -1.79
C GLN A 187 -4.59 9.34 -3.26
N MET A 188 -5.24 8.21 -3.60
CA MET A 188 -5.36 7.77 -4.99
C MET A 188 -6.31 8.70 -5.74
N THR A 189 -5.81 9.29 -6.82
CA THR A 189 -6.63 10.17 -7.67
C THR A 189 -7.77 9.36 -8.31
N PRO A 190 -8.91 9.99 -8.65
CA PRO A 190 -10.05 9.30 -9.27
C PRO A 190 -9.68 8.49 -10.53
N VAL A 191 -8.62 8.92 -11.22
CA VAL A 191 -8.05 8.30 -12.43
C VAL A 191 -7.40 6.95 -12.12
N GLU A 192 -6.75 6.80 -10.97
CA GLU A 192 -6.14 5.54 -10.53
C GLU A 192 -7.17 4.56 -9.96
N LYS A 193 -8.31 5.07 -9.45
CA LYS A 193 -9.42 4.26 -8.90
C LYS A 193 -10.28 3.57 -9.97
N GLY A 194 -9.95 3.68 -11.26
CA GLY A 194 -10.64 2.97 -12.33
C GLY A 194 -12.15 3.26 -12.41
N LYS A 195 -12.61 4.43 -11.91
CA LYS A 195 -13.96 4.91 -12.24
C LYS A 195 -13.87 5.60 -13.60
N LYS A 196 -14.60 5.03 -14.56
CA LYS A 196 -14.71 5.45 -15.97
C LYS A 196 -14.87 6.96 -16.15
#